data_AF-A0A8R1ERK8-F1
#
_entry.id   AF-A0A8R1ERK8-F1
#
_cell.length_a   1.000
_cell.length_b   1.000
_cell.length_c   1.000
_cell.angle_alpha   90.00
_cell.angle_beta   90.00
_cell.angle_gamma   90.00
#
_symmetry.space_group_name_H-M   'P 1'
#
loop_
_entity.id
_entity.type
_entity.pdbx_description
1 polymer ?
#
loop_
_entity_poly.entity_id
_entity_poly.type
_entity_poly.pdbx_seq_one_letter_code
_entity_poly.pdbx_strand_id
1 'polypeptide(L)'
;LDDDELYERNSNVNYGAPNYAQAGAQSALNQPYSNPSSQNINPYTQNQQYNTQLLQQQQSIYGKKRKKRQMPGRISQSGMVVDPLLLDNITRHIQEGYTGANGFRAEHAFIVTWYRMAHGGAARALDVSQFEYIKDWQNTFQLVLASDEIRTFAIFNYARLNWTSSNEAGGLDGFGGRQAAMVGFNGGNGTGWYGLPYSGEGRLWKLGYFSNVLTPGRWIHRVDELIIPAGCTNASNGGMLTAPPWGPMHGGMAINVSGPCLRPADIVKVNFENWQTT
;
A
#
# COMPACT_ATOMS: atom_id res chain seq x y z
N LEU A 1 2.69 -1.13 -7.22
CA LEU A 1 3.04 -2.29 -8.06
C LEU A 1 2.94 -1.76 -9.45
N ASP A 2 4.08 -1.60 -10.09
CA ASP A 2 4.11 -1.09 -11.45
C ASP A 2 4.42 -2.31 -12.32
N ASP A 3 3.43 -2.73 -13.11
CA ASP A 3 3.54 -3.88 -14.02
C ASP A 3 4.05 -3.47 -15.41
N ASP A 4 4.27 -2.17 -15.59
CA ASP A 4 4.78 -1.55 -16.81
C ASP A 4 6.31 -1.63 -16.83
N GLU A 5 6.84 -2.84 -16.93
CA GLU A 5 8.21 -3.03 -17.42
C GLU A 5 8.23 -2.69 -18.92
N LEU A 6 8.70 -1.48 -19.24
CA LEU A 6 9.21 -1.19 -20.57
C LEU A 6 10.45 -2.07 -20.75
N TYR A 7 10.34 -3.11 -21.60
CA TYR A 7 11.51 -3.88 -22.02
C TYR A 7 12.42 -2.94 -22.83
N GLU A 8 13.40 -2.32 -22.18
CA GLU A 8 14.52 -1.75 -22.91
C GLU A 8 15.24 -2.92 -23.60
N ARG A 9 15.16 -2.90 -24.92
CA ARG A 9 15.89 -3.83 -25.79
C ARG A 9 17.36 -3.43 -25.80
N ASN A 10 18.06 -3.57 -24.68
CA ASN A 10 19.51 -3.75 -24.68
C ASN A 10 20.07 -4.33 -23.38
N SER A 11 20.87 -5.37 -23.58
CA SER A 11 21.58 -6.20 -22.62
C SER A 11 22.59 -5.45 -21.75
N ASN A 12 22.51 -5.62 -20.44
CA ASN A 12 23.61 -6.10 -19.59
C ASN A 12 23.13 -6.26 -18.14
N VAL A 13 22.80 -7.50 -17.79
CA VAL A 13 22.53 -7.92 -16.42
C VAL A 13 23.87 -7.94 -15.67
N ASN A 14 23.98 -7.19 -14.57
CA ASN A 14 24.90 -7.54 -13.51
C ASN A 14 24.19 -7.35 -12.16
N TYR A 15 23.76 -8.48 -11.58
CA TYR A 15 23.29 -8.53 -10.19
C TYR A 15 24.49 -8.28 -9.27
N GLY A 16 24.52 -7.14 -8.59
CA GLY A 16 25.56 -6.82 -7.61
C GLY A 16 25.02 -5.87 -6.54
N ALA A 17 25.08 -6.31 -5.28
CA ALA A 17 24.61 -5.58 -4.10
C ALA A 17 25.21 -4.17 -3.96
N PRO A 18 24.49 -3.17 -3.40
CA PRO A 18 25.08 -1.87 -3.11
C PRO A 18 25.98 -1.97 -1.86
N ASN A 19 27.29 -1.92 -2.10
CA ASN A 19 28.31 -1.83 -1.07
C ASN A 19 28.59 -0.34 -0.76
N TYR A 20 28.33 0.07 0.48
CA TYR A 20 28.70 1.38 1.00
C TYR A 20 30.21 1.41 1.27
N ALA A 21 31.01 2.11 0.45
CA ALA A 21 32.30 2.66 0.87
C ALA A 21 32.96 3.59 -0.17
N GLN A 22 33.40 4.74 0.33
CA GLN A 22 34.61 5.47 -0.08
C GLN A 22 34.65 6.12 -1.48
N ALA A 23 34.07 7.31 -1.58
CA ALA A 23 34.62 8.36 -2.44
C ALA A 23 35.53 9.26 -1.59
N GLY A 24 36.80 8.87 -1.48
CA GLY A 24 37.88 9.67 -0.89
C GLY A 24 38.78 10.21 -1.99
N ALA A 25 38.86 11.54 -2.06
CA ALA A 25 39.97 12.38 -2.50
C ALA A 25 40.82 11.94 -3.71
N GLN A 26 40.74 12.70 -4.80
CA GLN A 26 41.87 12.90 -5.71
C GLN A 26 42.17 14.40 -5.82
N SER A 27 43.33 14.76 -5.28
CA SER A 27 44.00 16.06 -5.35
C SER A 27 44.90 16.14 -6.59
N ALA A 28 44.94 17.31 -7.22
CA ALA A 28 45.99 17.69 -8.17
C ALA A 28 46.36 19.18 -7.98
N LEU A 29 47.67 19.43 -7.94
CA LEU A 29 48.43 20.67 -7.71
C LEU A 29 48.16 21.74 -8.81
N ASN A 30 48.45 23.05 -8.75
CA ASN A 30 49.57 23.87 -8.23
C ASN A 30 49.23 25.36 -8.63
N GLN A 31 49.31 26.46 -7.86
CA GLN A 31 50.45 27.34 -7.48
C GLN A 31 49.87 28.68 -6.89
N PRO A 32 50.63 29.51 -6.13
CA PRO A 32 50.11 30.59 -5.27
C PRO A 32 50.42 32.02 -5.77
N TYR A 33 49.57 33.02 -5.44
CA TYR A 33 49.98 34.44 -5.31
C TYR A 33 49.00 35.23 -4.40
N SER A 34 49.58 36.02 -3.48
CA SER A 34 49.03 36.98 -2.49
C SER A 34 48.30 38.19 -3.16
N ASN A 35 47.41 39.03 -2.58
CA ASN A 35 47.15 39.56 -1.22
C ASN A 35 45.73 40.28 -1.22
N PRO A 36 45.25 41.12 -0.26
CA PRO A 36 43.96 40.92 0.42
C PRO A 36 42.91 42.06 0.24
N SER A 37 41.76 41.88 0.91
CA SER A 37 40.75 42.88 1.33
C SER A 37 39.48 43.08 0.47
N SER A 38 38.34 42.66 1.02
CA SER A 38 37.17 43.49 1.39
C SER A 38 35.89 42.65 1.35
N GLN A 39 35.14 42.66 2.46
CA GLN A 39 33.91 41.91 2.65
C GLN A 39 32.75 42.58 1.92
N ASN A 40 31.95 41.80 1.20
CA ASN A 40 30.59 42.21 0.83
C ASN A 40 29.64 41.01 1.08
N ILE A 41 28.84 41.13 2.15
CA ILE A 41 27.92 40.09 2.62
C ILE A 41 26.64 40.22 1.78
N ASN A 42 26.41 39.28 0.87
CA ASN A 42 25.13 39.11 0.18
C ASN A 42 24.08 38.49 1.14
N PRO A 43 22.84 38.99 1.20
CA PRO A 43 21.81 38.60 2.18
C PRO A 43 21.15 37.22 1.95
N TYR A 44 21.78 36.33 1.19
CA TYR A 44 21.25 34.99 0.90
C TYR A 44 21.65 33.93 1.94
N THR A 45 22.51 34.26 2.90
CA THR A 45 23.01 33.30 3.90
C THR A 45 22.11 33.18 5.13
N GLN A 46 21.30 34.19 5.46
CA GLN A 46 20.47 34.17 6.67
C GLN A 46 19.18 33.36 6.50
N ASN A 47 18.66 33.22 5.28
CA ASN A 47 17.46 32.42 5.00
C ASN A 47 17.71 30.90 4.96
N GLN A 48 18.96 30.46 4.79
CA GLN A 48 19.28 29.02 4.84
C GLN A 48 19.40 28.48 6.26
N GLN A 49 19.73 29.31 7.25
CA GLN A 49 19.88 28.87 8.65
C GLN A 49 18.53 28.64 9.37
N TYR A 50 17.48 29.39 9.04
CA TYR A 50 16.15 29.16 9.62
C TYR A 50 15.47 27.88 9.08
N ASN A 51 15.65 27.58 7.79
CA ASN A 51 15.09 26.35 7.20
C ASN A 51 15.82 25.08 7.68
N THR A 52 17.10 25.16 8.05
CA THR A 52 17.85 24.00 8.55
C THR A 52 17.51 23.63 10.00
N GLN A 53 17.07 24.59 10.83
CA GLN A 53 16.67 24.31 12.21
C GLN A 53 15.29 23.62 12.31
N LEU A 54 14.34 23.93 11.40
CA LEU A 54 13.04 23.24 11.35
C LEU A 54 13.16 21.79 10.84
N LEU A 55 14.06 21.52 9.88
CA LEU A 55 14.34 20.15 9.45
C LEU A 55 15.04 19.30 10.52
N GLN A 56 15.84 19.90 11.40
CA GLN A 56 16.52 19.17 12.47
C GLN A 56 15.58 18.83 13.65
N GLN A 57 14.59 19.67 13.96
CA GLN A 57 13.53 19.28 14.92
C GLN A 57 12.57 18.23 14.36
N GLN A 58 12.35 18.20 13.04
CA GLN A 58 11.53 17.16 12.42
C GLN A 58 12.26 15.82 12.26
N GLN A 59 13.59 15.74 12.42
CA GLN A 59 14.33 14.47 12.38
C GLN A 59 14.51 13.81 13.76
N SER A 60 14.36 14.53 14.87
CA SER A 60 14.62 14.00 16.21
C SER A 60 13.52 13.07 16.75
N ILE A 61 12.29 13.15 16.22
CA ILE A 61 11.19 12.24 16.56
C ILE A 61 11.21 10.97 15.68
N TYR A 62 11.72 11.08 14.45
CA TYR A 62 11.75 10.00 13.45
C TYR A 62 13.04 9.16 13.50
N GLY A 63 14.03 9.57 14.30
CA GLY A 63 15.31 8.89 14.48
C GLY A 63 15.32 7.74 15.50
N LYS A 64 14.18 7.29 16.05
CA LYS A 64 14.15 6.08 16.88
C LYS A 64 14.39 4.85 15.99
N LYS A 65 15.67 4.59 15.68
CA LYS A 65 16.13 3.37 15.02
C LYS A 65 15.51 2.18 15.76
N ARG A 66 14.67 1.47 15.02
CA ARG A 66 13.96 0.27 15.45
C ARG A 66 14.99 -0.71 16.04
N LYS A 67 14.99 -0.91 17.37
CA LYS A 67 15.71 -2.05 17.95
C LYS A 67 15.12 -3.29 17.28
N LYS A 68 15.97 -4.12 16.69
CA LYS A 68 15.59 -5.42 16.13
C LYS A 68 14.98 -6.25 17.27
N ARG A 69 13.66 -6.19 17.44
CA ARG A 69 12.92 -7.16 18.26
C ARG A 69 12.82 -8.41 17.41
N GLN A 70 13.92 -9.16 17.34
CA GLN A 70 13.89 -10.50 16.79
C GLN A 70 13.27 -11.39 17.86
N MET A 71 12.24 -12.15 17.50
CA MET A 71 11.89 -13.33 18.29
C MET A 71 13.15 -14.21 18.35
N PRO A 72 13.68 -14.51 19.54
CA PRO A 72 14.88 -15.33 19.66
C PRO A 72 14.60 -16.72 19.08
N GLY A 73 15.36 -17.13 18.04
CA GLY A 73 15.43 -18.53 17.63
C GLY A 73 14.93 -18.93 16.24
N ARG A 74 14.53 -18.02 15.35
CA ARG A 74 14.13 -18.40 13.97
C ARG A 74 14.86 -17.55 12.93
N ILE A 75 16.15 -17.77 12.76
CA ILE A 75 17.06 -16.82 12.08
C ILE A 75 17.01 -16.94 10.54
N SER A 76 16.52 -18.03 9.97
CA SER A 76 16.37 -18.13 8.52
C SER A 76 15.46 -19.30 8.18
N GLN A 77 14.24 -19.01 7.76
CA GLN A 77 13.44 -19.97 7.00
C GLN A 77 13.37 -19.48 5.57
N SER A 78 13.35 -20.40 4.61
CA SER A 78 13.16 -20.05 3.20
C SER A 78 11.88 -19.22 3.06
N GLY A 79 11.98 -18.01 2.48
CA GLY A 79 10.86 -17.07 2.34
C GLY A 79 10.72 -16.03 3.46
N MET A 80 11.52 -16.07 4.53
CA MET A 80 11.53 -15.02 5.56
C MET A 80 12.61 -13.97 5.26
N VAL A 81 12.20 -12.71 5.15
CA VAL A 81 13.11 -11.57 4.94
C VAL A 81 12.90 -10.55 6.06
N VAL A 82 14.00 -10.07 6.66
CA VAL A 82 13.96 -9.02 7.67
C VAL A 82 14.30 -7.69 7.01
N ASP A 83 13.27 -6.96 6.58
CA ASP A 83 13.41 -5.62 6.02
C ASP A 83 12.61 -4.60 6.85
N PRO A 84 13.27 -3.82 7.72
CA PRO A 84 12.59 -2.81 8.53
C PRO A 84 12.08 -1.63 7.69
N LEU A 85 12.71 -1.32 6.55
CA LEU A 85 12.28 -0.22 5.68
C LEU A 85 10.98 -0.58 4.97
N LEU A 86 10.86 -1.84 4.53
CA LEU A 86 9.62 -2.36 3.96
C LEU A 86 8.47 -2.34 4.98
N LEU A 87 8.73 -2.77 6.22
CA LEU A 87 7.75 -2.73 7.32
C LEU A 87 7.32 -1.29 7.66
N ASP A 88 8.25 -0.35 7.68
CA ASP A 88 7.96 1.05 7.95
C ASP A 88 7.16 1.68 6.77
N ASN A 89 7.45 1.28 5.51
CA ASN A 89 6.64 1.67 4.35
C ASN A 89 5.20 1.12 4.42
N ILE A 90 5.03 -0.16 4.77
CA ILE A 90 3.70 -0.76 4.95
C ILE A 90 2.94 -0.06 6.07
N THR A 91 3.62 0.23 7.18
CA THR A 91 3.06 0.97 8.30
C THR A 91 2.54 2.33 7.86
N ARG A 92 3.35 3.09 7.11
CA ARG A 92 2.95 4.40 6.56
C ARG A 92 1.73 4.28 5.65
N HIS A 93 1.69 3.31 4.75
CA HIS A 93 0.54 3.11 3.87
C HIS A 93 -0.76 2.80 4.62
N ILE A 94 -0.68 2.07 5.73
CA ILE A 94 -1.85 1.79 6.58
C ILE A 94 -2.26 3.04 7.37
N GLN A 95 -1.30 3.78 7.92
CA GLN A 95 -1.56 5.01 8.66
C GLN A 95 -2.22 6.09 7.78
N GLU A 96 -1.77 6.23 6.54
CA GLU A 96 -2.31 7.18 5.57
C GLU A 96 -3.67 6.74 5.01
N GLY A 97 -3.88 5.42 4.84
CA GLY A 97 -5.07 4.87 4.19
C GLY A 97 -6.23 4.56 5.13
N TYR A 98 -5.98 4.25 6.41
CA TYR A 98 -7.00 3.77 7.34
C TYR A 98 -7.21 4.76 8.50
N THR A 99 -8.45 5.20 8.71
CA THR A 99 -8.78 6.13 9.80
C THR A 99 -8.55 5.47 11.17
N GLY A 100 -7.92 6.17 12.11
CA GLY A 100 -7.61 5.61 13.43
C GLY A 100 -6.42 4.64 13.48
N ALA A 101 -5.68 4.47 12.36
CA ALA A 101 -4.45 3.68 12.34
C ALA A 101 -3.17 4.45 12.74
N ASN A 102 -3.25 5.71 13.19
CA ASN A 102 -2.08 6.53 13.54
C ASN A 102 -1.11 5.88 14.56
N GLY A 103 -1.64 5.04 15.46
CA GLY A 103 -0.83 4.27 16.43
C GLY A 103 -0.46 2.86 15.96
N PHE A 104 -0.80 2.47 14.74
CA PHE A 104 -0.45 1.16 14.17
C PHE A 104 1.00 1.13 13.75
N ARG A 105 1.66 -0.01 13.98
CA ARG A 105 3.02 -0.26 13.54
C ARG A 105 3.21 -1.73 13.23
N ALA A 106 3.34 -2.07 11.95
CA ALA A 106 3.52 -3.46 11.53
C ALA A 106 4.79 -4.04 12.15
N GLU A 107 4.68 -5.11 12.91
CA GLU A 107 5.81 -5.92 13.40
C GLU A 107 6.10 -7.09 12.44
N HIS A 108 5.05 -7.64 11.84
CA HIS A 108 5.10 -8.71 10.87
C HIS A 108 4.37 -8.33 9.60
N ALA A 109 4.90 -8.77 8.46
CA ALA A 109 4.23 -8.67 7.18
C ALA A 109 4.38 -9.98 6.40
N PHE A 110 3.32 -10.36 5.69
CA PHE A 110 3.28 -11.48 4.78
C PHE A 110 2.80 -10.98 3.42
N ILE A 111 3.60 -11.21 2.38
CA ILE A 111 3.35 -10.68 1.04
C ILE A 111 3.22 -11.83 0.06
N VAL A 112 2.12 -11.84 -0.69
CA VAL A 112 1.90 -12.78 -1.79
C VAL A 112 1.66 -11.99 -3.05
N THR A 113 2.44 -12.28 -4.09
CA THR A 113 2.29 -11.61 -5.39
C THR A 113 1.94 -12.65 -6.43
N TRP A 114 0.82 -12.43 -7.11
CA TRP A 114 0.46 -13.14 -8.33
C TRP A 114 0.90 -12.26 -9.49
N TYR A 115 1.98 -12.67 -10.13
CA TYR A 115 2.56 -11.93 -11.25
C TYR A 115 2.13 -12.58 -12.57
N ARG A 116 1.50 -11.80 -13.45
CA ARG A 116 1.11 -12.22 -14.80
C ARG A 116 0.33 -13.55 -14.84
N MET A 117 -0.65 -13.67 -13.95
CA MET A 117 -1.50 -14.85 -13.88
C MET A 117 -2.50 -14.85 -15.04
N ALA A 118 -2.46 -15.88 -15.88
CA ALA A 118 -3.46 -16.10 -16.92
C ALA A 118 -4.77 -16.67 -16.36
N HIS A 119 -5.87 -16.49 -17.09
CA HIS A 119 -7.14 -17.12 -16.76
C HIS A 119 -7.11 -18.64 -16.98
N GLY A 120 -8.00 -19.37 -16.29
CA GLY A 120 -8.14 -20.82 -16.47
C GLY A 120 -8.51 -21.18 -17.91
N GLY A 121 -7.78 -22.13 -18.51
CA GLY A 121 -7.96 -22.53 -19.90
C GLY A 121 -7.36 -21.59 -20.96
N ALA A 122 -6.52 -20.63 -20.55
CA ALA A 122 -5.75 -19.83 -21.50
C ALA A 122 -4.78 -20.69 -22.33
N ALA A 123 -4.61 -20.35 -23.60
CA ALA A 123 -3.67 -21.06 -24.47
C ALA A 123 -2.23 -20.89 -23.98
N ARG A 124 -1.38 -21.91 -24.19
CA ARG A 124 0.05 -21.76 -23.91
C ARG A 124 0.67 -20.94 -25.03
N ALA A 125 1.21 -19.79 -24.68
CA ALA A 125 2.09 -19.05 -25.55
C ALA A 125 3.43 -19.76 -25.70
N LEU A 126 3.80 -20.11 -26.93
CA LEU A 126 5.11 -20.70 -27.23
C LEU A 126 6.01 -19.75 -28.02
N ASP A 127 5.46 -18.64 -28.53
CA ASP A 127 6.18 -17.69 -29.36
C ASP A 127 6.23 -16.29 -28.72
N VAL A 128 7.40 -15.65 -28.80
CA VAL A 128 7.67 -14.31 -28.26
C VAL A 128 6.98 -13.24 -29.11
N SER A 129 6.70 -13.54 -30.39
CA SER A 129 5.98 -12.62 -31.30
C SER A 129 4.57 -12.28 -30.82
N GLN A 130 3.95 -13.16 -30.02
CA GLN A 130 2.59 -13.00 -29.49
C GLN A 130 2.55 -12.26 -28.14
N PHE A 131 3.69 -11.78 -27.63
CA PHE A 131 3.81 -11.25 -26.26
C PHE A 131 2.79 -10.16 -25.93
N GLU A 132 2.56 -9.20 -26.83
CA GLU A 132 1.60 -8.11 -26.59
C GLU A 132 0.17 -8.64 -26.45
N TYR A 133 -0.23 -9.57 -27.31
CA TYR A 133 -1.54 -10.24 -27.21
C TYR A 133 -1.66 -11.04 -25.90
N ILE A 134 -0.56 -11.65 -25.46
CA ILE A 134 -0.47 -12.42 -24.20
C ILE A 134 -0.45 -11.49 -22.97
N LYS A 135 -0.19 -10.20 -23.12
CA LYS A 135 -0.25 -9.28 -22.00
C LYS A 135 -1.71 -8.99 -21.62
N ASP A 136 -2.62 -9.07 -22.59
CA ASP A 136 -4.02 -8.69 -22.44
C ASP A 136 -4.92 -9.75 -21.78
N TRP A 137 -4.45 -10.97 -21.60
CA TRP A 137 -5.18 -12.04 -20.89
C TRP A 137 -4.57 -12.40 -19.51
N GLN A 138 -3.70 -11.53 -18.97
CA GLN A 138 -3.00 -11.71 -17.69
C GLN A 138 -3.43 -10.69 -16.63
N ASN A 139 -3.41 -11.12 -15.37
CA ASN A 139 -3.69 -10.29 -14.20
C ASN A 139 -2.47 -10.27 -13.27
N THR A 140 -2.18 -9.10 -12.70
CA THR A 140 -1.13 -8.90 -11.70
C THR A 140 -1.72 -8.22 -10.48
N PHE A 141 -1.60 -8.89 -9.33
CA PHE A 141 -2.11 -8.41 -8.05
C PHE A 141 -1.30 -8.95 -6.89
N GLN A 142 -1.42 -8.28 -5.75
CA GLN A 142 -0.67 -8.61 -4.54
C GLN A 142 -1.55 -8.50 -3.31
N LEU A 143 -1.34 -9.42 -2.36
CA LEU A 143 -1.85 -9.35 -1.01
C LEU A 143 -0.69 -9.04 -0.06
N VAL A 144 -0.88 -8.05 0.80
CA VAL A 144 0.01 -7.76 1.94
C VAL A 144 -0.82 -7.87 3.21
N LEU A 145 -0.49 -8.83 4.06
CA LEU A 145 -1.01 -8.93 5.42
C LEU A 145 0.02 -8.31 6.36
N ALA A 146 -0.40 -7.37 7.20
CA ALA A 146 0.47 -6.70 8.17
C ALA A 146 -0.16 -6.78 9.56
N SER A 147 0.63 -7.14 10.57
CA SER A 147 0.14 -7.32 11.94
C SER A 147 1.07 -6.66 12.95
N ASP A 148 0.50 -6.05 13.98
CA ASP A 148 1.17 -5.58 15.20
C ASP A 148 0.91 -6.51 16.39
N GLU A 149 0.54 -7.77 16.12
CA GLU A 149 0.08 -8.80 17.07
C GLU A 149 -1.30 -8.55 17.71
N ILE A 150 -1.79 -7.30 17.69
CA ILE A 150 -3.09 -6.91 18.28
C ILE A 150 -4.12 -6.67 17.17
N ARG A 151 -3.71 -5.94 16.13
CA ARG A 151 -4.49 -5.57 14.95
C ARG A 151 -3.81 -6.13 13.71
N THR A 152 -4.63 -6.61 12.80
CA THR A 152 -4.15 -7.12 11.51
C THR A 152 -4.88 -6.41 10.38
N PHE A 153 -4.09 -5.98 9.39
CA PHE A 153 -4.56 -5.31 8.18
C PHE A 153 -4.24 -6.16 6.96
N ALA A 154 -5.17 -6.20 6.02
CA ALA A 154 -5.00 -6.78 4.71
C ALA A 154 -5.05 -5.66 3.66
N ILE A 155 -4.02 -5.62 2.82
CA ILE A 155 -3.90 -4.70 1.70
C ILE A 155 -3.92 -5.54 0.43
N PHE A 156 -4.94 -5.35 -0.40
CA PHE A 156 -4.89 -5.83 -1.79
C PHE A 156 -4.39 -4.70 -2.68
N ASN A 157 -3.42 -5.00 -3.52
CA ASN A 157 -2.99 -4.09 -4.57
C ASN A 157 -3.25 -4.75 -5.92
N TYR A 158 -4.17 -4.19 -6.70
CA TYR A 158 -4.44 -4.59 -8.07
C TYR A 158 -3.67 -3.65 -9.00
N ALA A 159 -2.70 -4.19 -9.73
CA ALA A 159 -1.94 -3.42 -10.70
C ALA A 159 -2.64 -3.46 -12.06
N ARG A 160 -2.86 -4.67 -12.57
CA ARG A 160 -3.48 -4.90 -13.87
C ARG A 160 -4.47 -6.06 -13.79
N LEU A 161 -5.67 -5.81 -14.27
CA LEU A 161 -6.77 -6.78 -14.30
C LEU A 161 -7.40 -6.77 -15.69
N ASN A 162 -6.94 -7.65 -16.57
CA ASN A 162 -7.45 -7.75 -17.93
C ASN A 162 -8.38 -8.95 -18.17
N TRP A 163 -8.47 -9.91 -17.25
CA TRP A 163 -9.47 -10.98 -17.35
C TRP A 163 -10.34 -11.04 -16.11
N THR A 164 -11.60 -11.42 -16.29
CA THR A 164 -12.60 -11.53 -15.22
C THR A 164 -13.21 -12.93 -15.11
N SER A 165 -13.09 -13.76 -16.13
CA SER A 165 -13.65 -15.12 -16.16
C SER A 165 -12.64 -16.08 -16.80
N SER A 166 -12.76 -17.37 -16.50
CA SER A 166 -12.01 -18.42 -17.18
C SER A 166 -12.76 -18.95 -18.40
N ASN A 167 -12.05 -19.62 -19.31
CA ASN A 167 -12.66 -20.33 -20.43
C ASN A 167 -13.50 -21.52 -19.93
N GLU A 168 -13.08 -22.12 -18.82
CA GLU A 168 -13.83 -23.19 -18.13
C GLU A 168 -15.18 -22.70 -17.58
N ALA A 169 -15.29 -21.40 -17.24
CA ALA A 169 -16.54 -20.76 -16.85
C ALA A 169 -17.41 -20.32 -18.06
N GLY A 170 -17.04 -20.73 -19.28
CA GLY A 170 -17.68 -20.33 -20.53
C GLY A 170 -17.32 -18.92 -20.99
N GLY A 171 -16.22 -18.36 -20.48
CA GLY A 171 -15.67 -17.10 -20.97
C GLY A 171 -14.94 -17.26 -22.30
N LEU A 172 -14.83 -16.17 -23.05
CA LEU A 172 -14.01 -16.06 -24.25
C LEU A 172 -12.97 -14.98 -23.98
N ASP A 173 -11.70 -15.30 -24.21
CA ASP A 173 -10.55 -14.41 -24.00
C ASP A 173 -10.53 -13.73 -22.62
N GLY A 174 -10.98 -14.46 -21.59
CA GLY A 174 -11.00 -13.96 -20.22
C GLY A 174 -12.24 -13.15 -19.82
N PHE A 175 -13.24 -13.00 -20.69
CA PHE A 175 -14.46 -12.23 -20.41
C PHE A 175 -15.76 -12.98 -20.71
N GLY A 176 -16.87 -12.50 -20.16
CA GLY A 176 -18.22 -12.93 -20.56
C GLY A 176 -18.64 -14.33 -20.10
N GLY A 177 -17.86 -14.97 -19.21
CA GLY A 177 -18.21 -16.27 -18.66
C GLY A 177 -19.45 -16.21 -17.76
N ARG A 178 -20.13 -17.35 -17.60
CA ARG A 178 -21.32 -17.48 -16.75
C ARG A 178 -20.99 -17.25 -15.27
N GLN A 179 -19.74 -17.48 -14.88
CA GLN A 179 -19.20 -17.13 -13.57
C GLN A 179 -18.01 -16.18 -13.75
N ALA A 180 -18.13 -14.98 -13.20
CA ALA A 180 -16.99 -14.07 -13.03
C ALA A 180 -16.23 -14.42 -11.75
N ALA A 181 -14.95 -14.08 -11.73
CA ALA A 181 -14.12 -14.23 -10.56
C ALA A 181 -14.72 -13.46 -9.37
N MET A 182 -14.53 -14.03 -8.18
CA MET A 182 -14.98 -13.45 -6.93
C MET A 182 -13.76 -12.98 -6.15
N VAL A 183 -13.87 -11.79 -5.56
CA VAL A 183 -12.80 -11.15 -4.83
C VAL A 183 -13.34 -10.67 -3.50
N GLY A 184 -12.64 -10.99 -2.42
CA GLY A 184 -13.17 -10.77 -1.09
C GLY A 184 -12.44 -11.57 -0.03
N PHE A 185 -13.03 -11.57 1.15
CA PHE A 185 -12.56 -12.30 2.32
C PHE A 185 -13.58 -13.35 2.70
N ASN A 186 -13.09 -14.55 3.01
CA ASN A 186 -13.88 -15.56 3.68
C ASN A 186 -13.57 -15.47 5.19
N GLY A 187 -14.61 -15.34 6.02
CA GLY A 187 -14.45 -15.21 7.47
C GLY A 187 -13.85 -16.44 8.15
N GLY A 188 -13.94 -17.63 7.53
CA GLY A 188 -13.33 -18.88 8.03
C GLY A 188 -13.91 -19.43 9.35
N ASN A 189 -14.62 -18.60 10.12
CA ASN A 189 -15.31 -18.89 11.38
C ASN A 189 -16.83 -19.05 11.20
N GLY A 190 -17.31 -19.17 9.95
CA GLY A 190 -18.73 -19.25 9.65
C GLY A 190 -19.48 -17.91 9.62
N THR A 191 -18.81 -16.76 9.81
CA THR A 191 -19.44 -15.43 9.72
C THR A 191 -19.69 -14.95 8.28
N GLY A 192 -19.55 -15.85 7.29
CA GLY A 192 -19.85 -15.59 5.88
C GLY A 192 -18.69 -15.05 5.05
N TRP A 193 -19.05 -14.35 3.98
CA TRP A 193 -18.15 -13.82 2.96
C TRP A 193 -18.31 -12.30 2.85
N TYR A 194 -17.19 -11.58 2.80
CA TYR A 194 -17.15 -10.16 2.50
C TYR A 194 -16.63 -9.97 1.07
N GLY A 195 -17.50 -9.60 0.14
CA GLY A 195 -17.12 -9.32 -1.25
C GLY A 195 -16.61 -7.88 -1.42
N LEU A 196 -15.52 -7.71 -2.17
CA LEU A 196 -15.13 -6.39 -2.65
C LEU A 196 -16.15 -5.87 -3.69
N PRO A 197 -16.23 -4.56 -3.91
CA PRO A 197 -17.04 -3.99 -4.99
C PRO A 197 -16.70 -4.63 -6.34
N TYR A 198 -17.71 -4.83 -7.20
CA TYR A 198 -17.57 -5.45 -8.53
C TYR A 198 -17.18 -6.94 -8.54
N SER A 199 -17.02 -7.57 -7.36
CA SER A 199 -16.83 -9.02 -7.25
C SER A 199 -18.01 -9.77 -7.88
N GLY A 200 -17.74 -10.72 -8.78
CA GLY A 200 -18.77 -11.52 -9.43
C GLY A 200 -19.59 -10.79 -10.51
N GLU A 201 -19.34 -9.51 -10.80
CA GLU A 201 -20.14 -8.72 -11.75
C GLU A 201 -19.54 -8.63 -13.18
N GLY A 202 -18.48 -9.39 -13.50
CA GLY A 202 -17.78 -9.31 -14.80
C GLY A 202 -17.08 -7.97 -15.06
N ARG A 203 -17.08 -7.04 -14.08
CA ARG A 203 -16.45 -5.71 -14.14
C ARG A 203 -15.32 -5.59 -13.12
N LEU A 204 -14.67 -6.71 -12.82
CA LEU A 204 -13.58 -6.82 -11.83
C LEU A 204 -12.39 -5.91 -12.12
N TRP A 205 -12.13 -5.60 -13.40
CA TRP A 205 -11.09 -4.66 -13.81
C TRP A 205 -11.18 -3.29 -13.11
N LYS A 206 -12.38 -2.89 -12.68
CA LYS A 206 -12.60 -1.67 -11.89
C LYS A 206 -11.85 -1.65 -10.57
N LEU A 207 -11.50 -2.81 -9.99
CA LEU A 207 -10.70 -2.87 -8.77
C LEU A 207 -9.29 -2.29 -8.92
N GLY A 208 -8.76 -2.20 -10.15
CA GLY A 208 -7.47 -1.53 -10.42
C GLY A 208 -7.57 0.00 -10.49
N TYR A 209 -8.76 0.53 -10.81
CA TYR A 209 -8.98 1.97 -10.95
C TYR A 209 -9.61 2.61 -9.71
N PHE A 210 -10.44 1.85 -9.01
CA PHE A 210 -11.06 2.26 -7.76
C PHE A 210 -10.31 1.68 -6.57
N SER A 211 -10.49 2.31 -5.43
CA SER A 211 -9.82 2.00 -4.18
C SER A 211 -10.68 2.48 -3.02
N ASN A 212 -10.41 1.96 -1.83
CA ASN A 212 -10.98 2.46 -0.58
C ASN A 212 -10.00 3.33 0.23
N VAL A 213 -8.89 3.68 -0.42
CA VAL A 213 -7.86 4.60 0.04
C VAL A 213 -7.50 5.55 -1.11
N LEU A 214 -6.68 6.57 -0.83
CA LEU A 214 -6.29 7.58 -1.82
C LEU A 214 -5.54 7.00 -3.05
N THR A 215 -4.89 5.83 -2.90
CA THR A 215 -4.14 5.18 -3.99
C THR A 215 -5.05 4.27 -4.83
N PRO A 216 -5.22 4.51 -6.14
CA PRO A 216 -5.97 3.63 -7.04
C PRO A 216 -5.45 2.19 -7.00
N GLY A 217 -6.35 1.22 -7.13
CA GLY A 217 -5.97 -0.20 -7.14
C GLY A 217 -5.67 -0.78 -5.76
N ARG A 218 -5.56 0.05 -4.72
CA ARG A 218 -5.28 -0.37 -3.35
C ARG A 218 -6.54 -0.49 -2.51
N TRP A 219 -6.66 -1.59 -1.80
CA TRP A 219 -7.80 -1.89 -0.94
C TRP A 219 -7.31 -2.32 0.44
N ILE A 220 -7.48 -1.46 1.44
CA ILE A 220 -7.06 -1.73 2.82
C ILE A 220 -8.27 -2.14 3.66
N HIS A 221 -8.16 -3.23 4.40
CA HIS A 221 -9.18 -3.71 5.34
C HIS A 221 -8.51 -4.10 6.65
N ARG A 222 -9.16 -3.80 7.77
CA ARG A 222 -8.83 -4.40 9.06
C ARG A 222 -9.52 -5.76 9.15
N VAL A 223 -8.80 -6.80 9.57
CA VAL A 223 -9.23 -8.22 9.48
C VAL A 223 -9.05 -8.98 10.79
N ASP A 224 -9.15 -8.31 11.93
CA ASP A 224 -8.95 -8.94 13.25
C ASP A 224 -10.18 -9.69 13.75
N GLU A 225 -11.25 -9.00 14.15
CA GLU A 225 -12.51 -9.63 14.60
C GLU A 225 -13.62 -9.48 13.56
N LEU A 226 -13.66 -8.32 12.92
CA LEU A 226 -14.58 -7.97 11.86
C LEU A 226 -13.81 -7.39 10.69
N ILE A 227 -14.24 -7.71 9.48
CA ILE A 227 -13.68 -7.13 8.26
C ILE A 227 -14.22 -5.72 8.12
N ILE A 228 -13.38 -4.72 8.38
CA ILE A 228 -13.74 -3.31 8.31
C ILE A 228 -12.95 -2.68 7.16
N PRO A 229 -13.61 -2.16 6.10
CA PRO A 229 -12.92 -1.49 5.00
C PRO A 229 -12.37 -0.13 5.44
N ALA A 230 -11.28 0.30 4.79
CA ALA A 230 -10.86 1.70 4.84
C ALA A 230 -11.93 2.61 4.22
N GLY A 231 -12.02 3.84 4.73
CA GLY A 231 -13.19 4.70 4.60
C GLY A 231 -13.04 5.91 3.68
N CYS A 232 -12.30 5.80 2.58
CA CYS A 232 -12.41 6.82 1.53
C CYS A 232 -12.36 6.14 0.16
N THR A 233 -13.54 5.84 -0.36
CA THR A 233 -13.69 5.36 -1.75
C THR A 233 -14.29 6.47 -2.61
N ASN A 234 -13.81 6.62 -3.85
CA ASN A 234 -14.42 7.49 -4.87
C ASN A 234 -15.80 6.97 -5.33
N ALA A 235 -16.20 5.76 -4.91
CA ALA A 235 -17.57 5.31 -5.05
C ALA A 235 -18.41 5.97 -3.94
N SER A 236 -19.22 6.94 -4.32
CA SER A 236 -20.17 7.67 -3.45
C SER A 236 -21.27 6.80 -2.85
N ASN A 237 -21.29 5.49 -3.13
CA ASN A 237 -22.28 4.53 -2.64
C ASN A 237 -21.76 3.70 -1.44
N GLY A 238 -20.99 4.32 -0.55
CA GLY A 238 -20.54 3.69 0.70
C GLY A 238 -21.50 3.97 1.85
N GLY A 239 -21.93 2.93 2.56
CA GLY A 239 -22.56 3.10 3.87
C GLY A 239 -21.54 3.60 4.90
N MET A 240 -22.00 4.40 5.86
CA MET A 240 -21.17 4.82 6.99
C MET A 240 -21.08 3.68 8.01
N LEU A 241 -19.87 3.33 8.41
CA LEU A 241 -19.55 2.27 9.37
C LEU A 241 -18.88 2.89 10.59
N THR A 242 -19.34 2.48 11.77
CA THR A 242 -18.75 2.86 13.06
C THR A 242 -17.92 1.70 13.63
N ALA A 243 -16.74 2.02 14.16
CA ALA A 243 -15.84 1.05 14.76
C ALA A 243 -15.34 1.54 16.14
N PRO A 244 -15.55 0.76 17.23
CA PRO A 244 -16.33 -0.49 17.30
C PRO A 244 -17.85 -0.24 17.19
N PRO A 245 -18.65 -1.24 16.75
CA PRO A 245 -20.09 -1.09 16.59
C PRO A 245 -20.90 -1.17 17.90
N TRP A 246 -20.25 -1.53 19.01
CA TRP A 246 -20.87 -1.65 20.34
C TRP A 246 -19.96 -1.07 21.41
N GLY A 247 -20.55 -0.71 22.55
CA GLY A 247 -19.89 0.07 23.59
C GLY A 247 -20.53 -0.08 24.97
N PRO A 248 -19.83 0.34 26.04
CA PRO A 248 -20.39 0.37 27.38
C PRO A 248 -21.49 1.45 27.49
N MET A 249 -22.53 1.15 28.26
CA MET A 249 -23.69 2.02 28.46
C MET A 249 -23.34 3.38 29.11
N HIS A 250 -22.21 3.46 29.81
CA HIS A 250 -21.72 4.70 30.43
C HIS A 250 -21.12 5.71 29.44
N GLY A 251 -20.95 5.32 28.16
CA GLY A 251 -20.29 6.17 27.17
C GLY A 251 -18.81 6.38 27.48
N GLY A 252 -18.23 7.46 26.93
CA GLY A 252 -16.81 7.81 27.13
C GLY A 252 -15.82 7.04 26.23
N MET A 253 -16.32 6.24 25.29
CA MET A 253 -15.49 5.59 24.29
C MET A 253 -15.36 6.43 23.03
N ALA A 254 -14.19 6.40 22.40
CA ALA A 254 -14.02 6.95 21.06
C ALA A 254 -14.52 5.94 20.01
N ILE A 255 -15.32 6.42 19.06
CA ILE A 255 -15.80 5.64 17.92
C ILE A 255 -15.18 6.25 16.67
N ASN A 256 -14.56 5.41 15.86
CA ASN A 256 -14.07 5.80 14.56
C ASN A 256 -15.20 5.65 13.53
N VAL A 257 -15.43 6.70 12.76
CA VAL A 257 -16.43 6.72 11.69
C VAL A 257 -15.70 6.61 10.36
N SER A 258 -16.11 5.64 9.55
CA SER A 258 -15.57 5.38 8.22
C SER A 258 -16.72 5.34 7.22
N GLY A 259 -16.51 5.70 5.96
CA GLY A 259 -17.61 5.77 5.00
C GLY A 259 -17.21 6.32 3.64
N PRO A 260 -18.08 7.09 2.96
CA PRO A 260 -17.71 7.76 1.72
C PRO A 260 -16.65 8.84 1.98
N CYS A 261 -15.90 9.24 0.94
CA CYS A 261 -14.93 10.32 1.06
C CYS A 261 -15.62 11.63 1.43
N LEU A 262 -15.41 12.07 2.67
CA LEU A 262 -15.92 13.33 3.20
C LEU A 262 -14.97 14.47 2.82
N ARG A 263 -15.55 15.61 2.44
CA ARG A 263 -14.79 16.83 2.20
C ARG A 263 -14.52 17.52 3.54
N PRO A 264 -13.48 18.36 3.64
CA PRO A 264 -13.19 19.10 4.86
C PRO A 264 -14.32 20.01 5.37
N ALA A 265 -15.26 20.39 4.48
CA ALA A 265 -16.43 21.20 4.81
C ALA A 265 -17.69 20.40 5.14
N ASP A 266 -17.65 19.07 4.98
CA ASP A 266 -18.81 18.23 5.26
C ASP A 266 -18.97 18.05 6.77
N ILE A 267 -20.22 18.20 7.26
CA ILE A 267 -20.55 18.03 8.68
C ILE A 267 -21.10 16.62 8.86
N VAL A 268 -20.39 15.79 9.60
CA VAL A 268 -20.86 14.47 10.01
C VAL A 268 -21.71 14.64 11.26
N LYS A 269 -22.91 14.06 11.26
CA LYS A 269 -23.80 14.05 12.42
C LYS A 269 -24.08 12.60 12.79
N VAL A 270 -23.68 12.21 13.99
CA VAL A 270 -23.94 10.87 14.53
C VAL A 270 -25.01 10.99 15.60
N ASN A 271 -26.11 10.25 15.43
CA ASN A 271 -27.21 10.23 16.37
C ASN A 271 -27.20 8.91 17.16
N PHE A 272 -27.12 9.00 18.48
CA PHE A 272 -27.29 7.89 19.41
C PHE A 272 -28.68 8.02 20.05
N GLU A 273 -29.64 7.32 19.46
CA GLU A 273 -31.07 7.46 19.81
C GLU A 273 -31.53 8.93 19.70
N ASN A 274 -31.70 9.62 20.84
CA ASN A 274 -32.14 11.01 20.92
C ASN A 274 -31.00 12.02 21.06
N TRP A 275 -29.75 11.56 21.17
CA TRP A 275 -28.58 12.40 21.35
C TRP A 275 -27.83 12.58 20.04
N GLN A 276 -27.58 13.84 19.65
CA GLN A 276 -26.85 14.17 18.44
C GLN A 276 -25.45 14.70 18.78
N THR A 277 -24.43 14.16 18.13
CA THR A 277 -23.07 14.69 18.15
C THR A 277 -22.62 15.06 16.74
N THR A 278 -21.80 16.11 16.63
CA THR A 278 -21.26 16.67 15.38
C THR A 278 -19.76 16.57 15.39
#